data_AF-A0A126QWL0-F1
#
_entry.id   AF-A0A126QWL0-F1
#
_cell.length_a   1.000
_cell.length_b   1.000
_cell.length_c   1.000
_cell.angle_alpha   90.00
_cell.angle_beta   90.00
_cell.angle_gamma   90.00
#
_symmetry.space_group_name_H-M   'P 1'
#
loop_
_entity.id
_entity.type
_entity.pdbx_description
1 polymer ?
#
loop_
_entity_poly.entity_id
_entity_poly.type
_entity_poly.pdbx_seq_one_letter_code
_entity_poly.pdbx_strand_id
1 'polypeptide(L)'
;MAKPKKSKKSEDSQKPPSFNVVPEAYEMYEKARQEQQAHAVFTSKDNETVSKLKYDNMEKDYKKKLDKAVKDKDKFKNENAELRKENSKLQKSEDALKKQINQQNKTIEEKKKELERSQTEIKTLKDNLKKRPVEKVVEKDDSEIKKLNKKLESVTASLETEKSENGKLHEQIEDKDSEIEELKGKISDLEKELESHVKGEPETAGTIVWDSPTSFKSDLFTEKRYAVKLARSGEYITFTPDIEGKAVCIDNVIDLPAIGDYLNYESRTFEAQLNGKTLIIFF
;
A
#
# COMPACT_ATOMS: atom_id res chain seq x y z
N MET A 1 -75.40 20.55 57.96
CA MET A 1 -76.24 19.44 58.47
C MET A 1 -75.42 18.15 58.33
N ALA A 2 -74.75 17.60 59.35
CA ALA A 2 -75.27 16.96 60.57
C ALA A 2 -76.14 15.69 60.32
N LYS A 3 -75.46 14.53 60.18
CA LYS A 3 -75.71 13.13 60.68
C LYS A 3 -77.11 12.48 60.50
N PRO A 4 -77.33 11.14 60.73
CA PRO A 4 -76.41 10.05 61.16
C PRO A 4 -76.51 8.66 60.45
N LYS A 5 -75.45 7.86 60.70
CA LYS A 5 -75.34 6.39 60.96
C LYS A 5 -76.53 5.46 60.64
N LYS A 6 -76.23 4.34 59.99
CA LYS A 6 -76.52 2.98 60.51
C LYS A 6 -75.39 1.99 60.20
N SER A 7 -74.89 1.39 61.27
CA SER A 7 -73.89 0.33 61.37
C SER A 7 -74.45 -1.03 60.94
N LYS A 8 -73.65 -1.83 60.21
CA LYS A 8 -73.75 -3.28 60.25
C LYS A 8 -72.36 -3.85 60.57
N LYS A 9 -72.27 -4.44 61.77
CA LYS A 9 -71.25 -5.42 62.18
C LYS A 9 -71.32 -6.60 61.21
N SER A 10 -70.19 -7.02 60.66
CA SER A 10 -69.98 -8.40 60.23
C SER A 10 -68.80 -8.94 61.03
N GLU A 11 -69.08 -9.99 61.78
CA GLU A 11 -68.16 -10.69 62.66
C GLU A 11 -66.94 -11.20 61.89
N ASP A 12 -65.77 -10.77 62.36
CA ASP A 12 -64.47 -11.31 61.99
C ASP A 12 -64.30 -12.64 62.72
N SER A 13 -64.76 -13.74 62.10
CA SER A 13 -64.48 -15.09 62.57
C SER A 13 -63.05 -15.47 62.18
N GLN A 14 -62.08 -14.93 62.92
CA GLN A 14 -60.69 -15.40 62.87
C GLN A 14 -60.66 -16.86 63.34
N LYS A 15 -60.49 -17.76 62.38
CA LYS A 15 -60.22 -19.18 62.60
C LYS A 15 -58.91 -19.28 63.41
N PRO A 16 -58.90 -19.91 64.60
CA PRO A 16 -57.66 -20.08 65.35
C PRO A 16 -56.66 -20.94 64.55
N PRO A 17 -55.35 -20.70 64.70
CA PRO A 17 -54.32 -21.40 63.93
C PRO A 17 -54.43 -22.90 64.18
N SER A 18 -54.52 -23.68 63.10
CA SER A 18 -54.57 -25.14 63.16
C SER A 18 -53.23 -25.67 63.70
N PHE A 19 -53.17 -25.94 64.99
CA PHE A 19 -52.17 -26.85 65.51
C PHE A 19 -52.47 -28.22 64.92
N ASN A 20 -51.56 -28.72 64.10
CA ASN A 20 -51.60 -30.08 63.57
C ASN A 20 -51.26 -31.03 64.74
N VAL A 21 -52.24 -31.26 65.62
CA VAL A 21 -52.13 -32.26 66.68
C VAL A 21 -52.22 -33.61 65.98
N VAL A 22 -51.14 -34.37 66.04
CA VAL A 22 -51.09 -35.75 65.55
C VAL A 22 -52.33 -36.49 66.12
N PRO A 23 -53.18 -37.14 65.28
CA PRO A 23 -54.45 -37.73 65.71
C PRO A 23 -54.34 -38.62 66.96
N GLU A 24 -53.21 -39.31 67.09
CA GLU A 24 -52.86 -40.19 68.19
C GLU A 24 -52.80 -39.47 69.56
N ALA A 25 -52.35 -38.22 69.61
CA ALA A 25 -52.26 -37.45 70.84
C ALA A 25 -53.64 -36.97 71.34
N TYR A 26 -54.57 -36.70 70.41
CA TYR A 26 -55.94 -36.32 70.75
C TYR A 26 -56.75 -37.54 71.24
N GLU A 27 -56.55 -38.71 70.62
CA GLU A 27 -57.15 -39.96 71.06
C GLU A 27 -56.64 -40.39 72.44
N MET A 28 -55.34 -40.24 72.73
CA MET A 28 -54.80 -40.50 74.07
C MET A 28 -55.36 -39.54 75.13
N TYR A 29 -55.57 -38.26 74.79
CA TYR A 29 -56.16 -37.28 75.71
C TYR A 29 -57.63 -37.59 76.03
N GLU A 30 -58.44 -37.91 75.01
CA GLU A 30 -59.85 -38.27 75.21
C GLU A 30 -60.01 -39.60 75.96
N LYS A 31 -59.14 -40.59 75.71
CA LYS A 31 -59.15 -41.85 76.47
C LYS A 31 -58.80 -41.62 77.95
N ALA A 32 -57.77 -40.83 78.24
CA ALA A 32 -57.41 -40.48 79.62
C ALA A 32 -58.52 -39.67 80.32
N ARG A 33 -59.22 -38.80 79.58
CA ARG A 33 -60.36 -38.02 80.08
C ARG A 33 -61.56 -38.92 80.40
N GLN A 34 -61.86 -39.89 79.54
CA GLN A 34 -62.92 -40.88 79.77
C GLN A 34 -62.59 -41.80 80.95
N GLU A 35 -61.34 -42.23 81.11
CA GLU A 35 -60.89 -43.01 82.27
C GLU A 35 -61.00 -42.19 83.59
N GLN A 36 -60.66 -40.90 83.58
CA GLN A 36 -60.86 -40.01 84.73
C GLN A 36 -62.34 -39.78 85.06
N GLN A 37 -63.21 -39.67 84.05
CA GLN A 37 -64.66 -39.54 84.25
C GLN A 37 -65.32 -40.85 84.71
N ALA A 38 -64.83 -42.01 84.26
CA ALA A 38 -65.28 -43.33 84.74
C ALA A 38 -64.89 -43.55 86.21
N HIS A 39 -63.75 -43.01 86.65
CA HIS A 39 -63.33 -43.02 88.06
C HIS A 39 -64.05 -41.99 88.95
N ALA A 40 -64.85 -41.07 88.39
CA ALA A 40 -65.61 -40.07 89.17
C ALA A 40 -66.96 -40.60 89.72
N VAL A 41 -67.36 -41.82 89.37
CA VAL A 41 -68.51 -42.51 89.97
C VAL A 41 -68.02 -43.29 91.20
N PHE A 42 -67.92 -42.60 92.34
CA PHE A 42 -67.62 -43.24 93.62
C PHE A 42 -68.90 -43.78 94.25
N THR A 43 -69.22 -45.05 94.00
CA THR A 43 -70.16 -45.81 94.84
C THR A 43 -69.35 -46.69 95.79
N SER A 44 -69.07 -46.21 97.02
CA SER A 44 -68.59 -47.09 98.09
C SER A 44 -69.78 -47.81 98.74
N LYS A 45 -70.16 -48.95 98.18
CA LYS A 45 -70.77 -50.04 98.94
C LYS A 45 -69.66 -51.08 99.10
N ASP A 46 -69.42 -51.50 100.34
CA ASP A 46 -68.29 -52.32 100.82
C ASP A 46 -67.08 -51.50 101.31
N ASN A 47 -67.21 -50.92 102.50
CA ASN A 47 -66.05 -50.48 103.29
C ASN A 47 -65.35 -51.72 103.86
N GLU A 48 -64.53 -52.39 103.05
CA GLU A 48 -63.51 -53.29 103.57
C GLU A 48 -62.45 -52.45 104.29
N THR A 49 -62.52 -52.38 105.62
CA THR A 49 -61.46 -51.75 106.43
C THR A 49 -60.16 -52.52 106.29
N VAL A 50 -59.21 -51.93 105.59
CA VAL A 50 -57.85 -52.45 105.46
C VAL A 50 -57.15 -52.35 106.83
N SER A 51 -56.47 -53.40 107.28
CA SER A 51 -55.66 -53.36 108.51
C SER A 51 -54.66 -52.19 108.46
N LYS A 52 -54.48 -51.48 109.58
CA LYS A 52 -53.59 -50.30 109.71
C LYS A 52 -52.19 -50.55 109.12
N LEU A 53 -51.63 -51.74 109.36
CA LEU A 53 -50.33 -52.14 108.81
C LEU A 53 -50.31 -52.20 107.27
N LYS A 54 -51.40 -52.66 106.64
CA LYS A 54 -51.53 -52.74 105.18
C LYS A 54 -51.77 -51.36 104.58
N TYR A 55 -52.48 -50.46 105.28
CA TYR A 55 -52.59 -49.05 104.89
C TYR A 55 -51.22 -48.34 104.92
N ASP A 56 -50.48 -48.46 106.02
CA ASP A 56 -49.17 -47.82 106.18
C ASP A 56 -48.16 -48.29 105.12
N ASN A 57 -48.21 -49.58 104.76
CA ASN A 57 -47.39 -50.14 103.69
C ASN A 57 -47.78 -49.59 102.31
N MET A 58 -49.09 -49.50 102.00
CA MET A 58 -49.56 -48.88 100.76
C MET A 58 -49.18 -47.40 100.68
N GLU A 59 -49.35 -46.65 101.75
CA GLU A 59 -48.97 -45.23 101.82
C GLU A 59 -47.47 -45.04 101.57
N LYS A 60 -46.63 -45.91 102.16
CA LYS A 60 -45.18 -45.89 101.94
C LYS A 60 -44.82 -46.17 100.48
N ASP A 61 -45.49 -47.11 99.82
CA ASP A 61 -45.25 -47.42 98.42
C ASP A 61 -45.76 -46.33 97.48
N TYR A 62 -46.91 -45.71 97.78
CA TYR A 62 -47.39 -44.55 97.03
C TYR A 62 -46.45 -43.35 97.18
N LYS A 63 -45.94 -43.07 98.38
CA LYS A 63 -44.92 -42.01 98.59
C LYS A 63 -43.66 -42.28 97.78
N LYS A 64 -43.13 -43.51 97.79
CA LYS A 64 -41.97 -43.88 96.97
C LYS A 64 -42.22 -43.69 95.47
N LYS A 65 -43.40 -44.10 94.97
CA LYS A 65 -43.78 -43.91 93.56
C LYS A 65 -43.90 -42.42 93.22
N LEU A 66 -44.49 -41.62 94.10
CA LEU A 66 -44.63 -40.18 93.94
C LEU A 66 -43.25 -39.49 93.90
N ASP A 67 -42.36 -39.81 94.82
CA ASP A 67 -41.00 -39.27 94.85
C ASP A 67 -40.23 -39.61 93.57
N LYS A 68 -40.38 -40.84 93.06
CA LYS A 68 -39.79 -41.24 91.78
C LYS A 68 -40.38 -40.43 90.62
N ALA A 69 -41.70 -40.30 90.55
CA ALA A 69 -42.37 -39.54 89.51
C ALA A 69 -41.98 -38.05 89.52
N VAL A 70 -41.81 -37.45 90.70
CA VAL A 70 -41.33 -36.07 90.85
C VAL A 70 -39.89 -35.93 90.35
N LYS A 71 -38.99 -36.85 90.73
CA LYS A 71 -37.60 -36.85 90.24
C LYS A 71 -37.51 -36.99 88.72
N ASP A 72 -38.31 -37.88 88.13
CA ASP A 72 -38.35 -38.08 86.69
C ASP A 72 -38.93 -36.85 85.97
N LYS A 73 -39.97 -36.20 86.54
CA LYS A 73 -40.51 -34.94 86.04
C LYS A 73 -39.47 -33.82 86.01
N ASP A 74 -38.65 -33.67 87.06
CA ASP A 74 -37.61 -32.65 87.11
C ASP A 74 -36.49 -32.92 86.10
N LYS A 75 -36.11 -34.20 85.91
CA LYS A 75 -35.17 -34.60 84.85
C LYS A 75 -35.70 -34.23 83.46
N PHE A 76 -36.93 -34.64 83.13
CA PHE A 76 -37.54 -34.32 81.84
C PHE A 76 -37.73 -32.83 81.62
N LYS A 77 -38.02 -32.06 82.68
CA LYS A 77 -38.11 -30.59 82.60
C LYS A 77 -36.78 -29.96 82.20
N ASN A 78 -35.67 -30.44 82.77
CA ASN A 78 -34.34 -29.94 82.45
C ASN A 78 -33.91 -30.33 81.04
N GLU A 79 -34.10 -31.60 80.65
CA GLU A 79 -33.82 -32.07 79.28
C GLU A 79 -34.60 -31.28 78.23
N ASN A 80 -35.89 -31.03 78.47
CA ASN A 80 -36.72 -30.23 77.56
C ASN A 80 -36.26 -28.76 77.47
N ALA A 81 -35.73 -28.19 78.56
CA ALA A 81 -35.17 -26.84 78.54
C ALA A 81 -33.90 -26.77 77.67
N GLU A 82 -33.04 -27.79 77.72
CA GLU A 82 -31.85 -27.86 76.87
C GLU A 82 -32.22 -28.09 75.39
N LEU A 83 -33.15 -29.00 75.10
CA LEU A 83 -33.65 -29.22 73.73
C LEU A 83 -34.24 -27.94 73.11
N ARG A 84 -34.93 -27.11 73.90
CA ARG A 84 -35.44 -25.81 73.44
C ARG A 84 -34.31 -24.84 73.08
N LYS A 85 -33.22 -24.81 73.85
CA LYS A 85 -32.04 -23.97 73.55
C LYS A 85 -31.37 -24.46 72.27
N GLU A 86 -31.23 -25.77 72.10
CA GLU A 86 -30.64 -26.37 70.91
C GLU A 86 -31.47 -26.08 69.65
N ASN A 87 -32.79 -26.29 69.70
CA ASN A 87 -33.69 -25.94 68.60
C ASN A 87 -33.61 -24.46 68.22
N SER A 88 -33.53 -23.56 69.19
CA SER A 88 -33.35 -22.12 68.93
C SER A 88 -32.03 -21.82 68.21
N LYS A 89 -30.93 -22.54 68.54
CA LYS A 89 -29.65 -22.41 67.84
C LYS A 89 -29.73 -22.96 66.42
N LEU A 90 -30.32 -24.14 66.24
CA LEU A 90 -30.49 -24.77 64.93
C LEU A 90 -31.32 -23.89 64.00
N GLN A 91 -32.40 -23.30 64.50
CA GLN A 91 -33.26 -22.42 63.70
C GLN A 91 -32.54 -21.14 63.24
N LYS A 92 -31.72 -20.53 64.10
CA LYS A 92 -30.87 -19.39 63.71
C LYS A 92 -29.85 -19.77 62.63
N SER A 93 -29.27 -20.97 62.74
CA SER A 93 -28.33 -21.50 61.74
C SER A 93 -29.04 -21.75 60.39
N GLU A 94 -30.23 -22.33 60.42
CA GLU A 94 -31.05 -22.58 59.23
C GLU A 94 -31.41 -21.27 58.51
N ASP A 95 -31.83 -20.25 59.26
CA ASP A 95 -32.13 -18.93 58.70
C ASP A 95 -30.91 -18.25 58.09
N ALA A 96 -29.73 -18.42 58.70
CA ALA A 96 -28.47 -17.91 58.15
C ALA A 96 -28.09 -18.62 56.84
N LEU A 97 -28.21 -19.95 56.80
CA LEU A 97 -27.95 -20.75 55.60
C LEU A 97 -28.92 -20.40 54.46
N LYS A 98 -30.21 -20.22 54.77
CA LYS A 98 -31.22 -19.76 53.77
C LYS A 98 -30.84 -18.41 53.17
N LYS A 99 -30.38 -17.46 53.99
CA LYS A 99 -29.91 -16.16 53.50
C LYS A 99 -28.69 -16.30 52.58
N GLN A 100 -27.73 -17.14 52.96
CA GLN A 100 -26.53 -17.40 52.16
C GLN A 100 -26.88 -18.05 50.81
N ILE A 101 -27.77 -19.05 50.80
CA ILE A 101 -28.25 -19.71 49.58
C ILE A 101 -28.92 -18.68 48.65
N ASN A 102 -29.78 -17.82 49.18
CA ASN A 102 -30.42 -16.77 48.39
C ASN A 102 -29.42 -15.77 47.79
N GLN A 103 -28.36 -15.42 48.52
CA GLN A 103 -27.32 -14.55 48.02
C GLN A 103 -26.51 -15.24 46.90
N GLN A 104 -26.11 -16.49 47.11
CA GLN A 104 -25.38 -17.28 46.11
C GLN A 104 -26.21 -17.46 44.82
N ASN A 105 -27.51 -17.71 44.94
CA ASN A 105 -28.39 -17.83 43.78
C ASN A 105 -28.46 -16.54 42.95
N LYS A 106 -28.48 -15.36 43.60
CA LYS A 106 -28.43 -14.08 42.90
C LYS A 106 -27.12 -13.92 42.11
N THR A 107 -25.99 -14.25 42.74
CA THR A 107 -24.68 -14.18 42.09
C THR A 107 -24.56 -15.16 40.92
N ILE A 108 -25.09 -16.37 41.04
CA ILE A 108 -25.13 -17.36 39.94
C ILE A 108 -25.91 -16.80 38.75
N GLU A 109 -27.07 -16.19 39.00
CA GLU A 109 -27.91 -15.63 37.93
C GLU A 109 -27.23 -14.45 37.22
N GLU A 110 -26.53 -13.59 37.96
CA GLU A 110 -25.73 -12.51 37.39
C GLU A 110 -24.57 -13.04 36.53
N LYS A 111 -23.84 -14.03 37.03
CA LYS A 111 -22.74 -14.67 36.29
C LYS A 111 -23.20 -15.41 35.05
N LYS A 112 -24.39 -16.02 35.08
CA LYS A 112 -25.00 -16.64 33.91
C LYS A 112 -25.29 -15.63 32.80
N LYS A 113 -25.86 -14.47 33.16
CA LYS A 113 -26.10 -13.38 32.20
C LYS A 113 -24.81 -12.81 31.61
N GLU A 114 -23.77 -12.68 32.42
CA GLU A 114 -22.44 -12.24 31.97
C GLU A 114 -21.84 -13.25 30.97
N LEU A 115 -21.92 -14.54 31.26
CA LEU A 115 -21.45 -15.60 30.37
C LEU A 115 -22.17 -15.60 29.02
N GLU A 116 -23.50 -15.45 29.02
CA GLU A 116 -24.30 -15.37 27.79
C GLU A 116 -23.86 -14.17 26.93
N ARG A 117 -23.63 -13.00 27.54
CA ARG A 117 -23.12 -11.81 26.84
C ARG A 117 -21.76 -12.09 26.20
N SER A 118 -20.81 -12.61 26.97
CA SER A 118 -19.47 -12.94 26.46
C SER A 118 -19.52 -13.97 25.32
N GLN A 119 -20.40 -14.97 25.41
CA GLN A 119 -20.60 -15.94 24.32
C GLN A 119 -21.13 -15.28 23.04
N THR A 120 -22.08 -14.34 23.15
CA THR A 120 -22.59 -13.60 21.99
C THR A 120 -21.52 -12.71 21.36
N GLU A 121 -20.68 -12.09 22.17
CA GLU A 121 -19.56 -11.26 21.71
C GLU A 121 -18.51 -12.10 20.98
N ILE A 122 -18.10 -13.23 21.56
CA ILE A 122 -17.18 -14.18 20.92
C ILE A 122 -17.72 -14.64 19.55
N LYS A 123 -19.02 -14.97 19.47
CA LYS A 123 -19.65 -15.37 18.21
C LYS A 123 -19.57 -14.25 17.17
N THR A 124 -19.89 -13.02 17.59
CA THR A 124 -19.85 -11.83 16.72
C THR A 124 -18.44 -11.55 16.22
N LEU A 125 -17.43 -11.58 17.10
CA LEU A 125 -16.02 -11.41 16.74
C LEU A 125 -15.55 -12.50 15.77
N LYS A 126 -15.95 -13.75 15.99
CA LYS A 126 -15.63 -14.87 15.10
C LYS A 126 -16.24 -14.70 13.71
N ASP A 127 -17.49 -14.27 13.64
CA ASP A 127 -18.16 -13.98 12.36
C ASP A 127 -17.51 -12.80 11.64
N ASN A 128 -17.10 -11.76 12.37
CA ASN A 128 -16.37 -10.63 11.82
C ASN A 128 -14.98 -11.04 11.30
N LEU A 129 -14.25 -11.89 12.02
CA LEU A 129 -12.96 -12.42 11.56
C LEU A 129 -13.11 -13.22 10.27
N LYS A 130 -14.13 -14.07 10.15
CA LYS A 130 -14.42 -14.81 8.91
C LYS A 130 -14.79 -13.90 7.73
N LYS A 131 -15.43 -12.77 8.00
CA LYS A 131 -15.79 -11.78 6.98
C LYS A 131 -14.63 -10.89 6.57
N ARG A 132 -13.55 -10.81 7.36
CA ARG A 132 -12.39 -10.00 6.97
C ARG A 132 -11.81 -10.58 5.68
N PRO A 133 -11.74 -9.81 4.59
CA PRO A 133 -11.32 -10.31 3.28
C PRO A 133 -9.80 -10.44 3.19
N VAL A 134 -9.11 -10.80 4.28
CA VAL A 134 -7.63 -10.83 4.31
C VAL A 134 -7.11 -11.76 3.22
N GLU A 135 -7.72 -12.92 3.04
CA GLU A 135 -7.35 -13.86 1.96
C GLU A 135 -7.60 -13.26 0.57
N LYS A 136 -8.74 -12.63 0.33
CA LYS A 136 -9.06 -12.03 -0.98
C LYS A 136 -8.22 -10.81 -1.32
N VAL A 137 -7.85 -10.01 -0.32
CA VAL A 137 -6.97 -8.84 -0.50
C VAL A 137 -5.54 -9.32 -0.76
N VAL A 138 -5.03 -10.28 0.02
CA VAL A 138 -3.69 -10.84 -0.19
C VAL A 138 -3.57 -11.54 -1.55
N GLU A 139 -4.57 -12.34 -1.96
CA GLU A 139 -4.56 -12.96 -3.30
C GLU A 139 -4.57 -11.94 -4.43
N LYS A 140 -5.36 -10.86 -4.28
CA LYS A 140 -5.41 -9.79 -5.26
C LYS A 140 -4.06 -9.07 -5.35
N ASP A 141 -3.49 -8.71 -4.21
CA ASP A 141 -2.21 -8.01 -4.11
C ASP A 141 -1.08 -8.89 -4.69
N ASP A 142 -1.04 -10.19 -4.38
CA ASP A 142 -0.08 -11.14 -4.96
C ASP A 142 -0.20 -11.25 -6.48
N SER A 143 -1.43 -11.26 -7.00
CA SER A 143 -1.68 -11.29 -8.44
C SER A 143 -1.19 -10.01 -9.13
N GLU A 144 -1.33 -8.87 -8.47
CA GLU A 144 -0.92 -7.56 -8.95
C GLU A 144 0.60 -7.41 -8.91
N ILE A 145 1.24 -7.86 -7.83
CA ILE A 145 2.70 -7.94 -7.70
C ILE A 145 3.29 -8.82 -8.82
N LYS A 146 2.72 -9.99 -9.10
CA LYS A 146 3.18 -10.86 -10.20
C LYS A 146 3.08 -10.18 -11.57
N LYS A 147 2.00 -9.41 -11.82
CA LYS A 147 1.84 -8.65 -13.06
C LYS A 147 2.88 -7.52 -13.17
N LEU A 148 3.08 -6.79 -12.09
CA LEU A 148 4.07 -5.71 -12.03
C LEU A 148 5.50 -6.23 -12.23
N ASN A 149 5.86 -7.35 -11.60
CA ASN A 149 7.18 -7.96 -11.78
C ASN A 149 7.44 -8.39 -13.23
N LYS A 150 6.45 -9.02 -13.90
CA LYS A 150 6.59 -9.35 -15.33
C LYS A 150 6.79 -8.10 -16.20
N LYS A 151 6.08 -7.02 -15.88
CA LYS A 151 6.24 -5.74 -16.60
C LYS A 151 7.62 -5.13 -16.34
N LEU A 152 8.12 -5.22 -15.11
CA LEU A 152 9.45 -4.77 -14.73
C LEU A 152 10.52 -5.55 -15.50
N GLU A 153 10.45 -6.89 -15.52
CA GLU A 153 11.35 -7.75 -16.28
C GLU A 153 11.37 -7.38 -17.77
N SER A 154 10.20 -7.18 -18.37
CA SER A 154 10.09 -6.77 -19.77
C SER A 154 10.72 -5.40 -20.04
N VAL A 155 10.47 -4.41 -19.17
CA VAL A 155 11.04 -3.05 -19.33
C VAL A 155 12.55 -3.08 -19.15
N THR A 156 13.07 -3.84 -18.18
CA THR A 156 14.51 -4.01 -17.96
C THR A 156 15.18 -4.63 -19.19
N ALA A 157 14.58 -5.67 -19.79
CA ALA A 157 15.12 -6.29 -21.00
C ALA A 157 15.13 -5.32 -22.20
N SER A 158 14.07 -4.52 -22.38
CA SER A 158 14.04 -3.47 -23.41
C SER A 158 15.12 -2.42 -23.17
N LEU A 159 15.31 -1.96 -21.93
CA LEU A 159 16.34 -0.99 -21.57
C LEU A 159 17.76 -1.51 -21.86
N GLU A 160 18.03 -2.79 -21.56
CA GLU A 160 19.31 -3.43 -21.85
C GLU A 160 19.58 -3.45 -23.37
N THR A 161 18.53 -3.73 -24.16
CA THR A 161 18.60 -3.76 -25.63
C THR A 161 18.88 -2.35 -26.19
N GLU A 162 18.11 -1.35 -25.77
CA GLU A 162 18.31 0.04 -26.20
C GLU A 162 19.69 0.57 -25.80
N LYS A 163 20.18 0.20 -24.62
CA LYS A 163 21.53 0.57 -24.17
C LYS A 163 22.62 -0.04 -25.06
N SER A 164 22.44 -1.30 -25.49
CA SER A 164 23.35 -1.95 -26.43
C SER A 164 23.32 -1.28 -27.81
N GLU A 165 22.14 -0.93 -28.31
CA GLU A 165 21.98 -0.21 -29.58
C GLU A 165 22.63 1.17 -29.54
N ASN A 166 22.43 1.93 -28.47
CA ASN A 166 23.09 3.22 -28.27
C ASN A 166 24.62 3.09 -28.26
N GLY A 167 25.17 2.03 -27.64
CA GLY A 167 26.61 1.76 -27.67
C GLY A 167 27.12 1.59 -29.10
N LYS A 168 26.44 0.77 -29.91
CA LYS A 168 26.80 0.55 -31.32
C LYS A 168 26.69 1.81 -32.16
N LEU A 169 25.65 2.62 -31.94
CA LEU A 169 25.50 3.90 -32.65
C LEU A 169 26.62 4.87 -32.28
N HIS A 170 27.08 4.86 -31.02
CA HIS A 170 28.20 5.70 -30.60
C HIS A 170 29.51 5.29 -31.28
N GLU A 171 29.81 3.99 -31.34
CA GLU A 171 30.97 3.45 -32.09
C GLU A 171 30.91 3.86 -33.57
N GLN A 172 29.72 3.75 -34.20
CA GLN A 172 29.55 4.17 -35.59
C GLN A 172 29.78 5.68 -35.82
N ILE A 173 29.40 6.52 -34.85
CA ILE A 173 29.67 7.95 -34.92
C ILE A 173 31.17 8.21 -34.83
N GLU A 174 31.88 7.54 -33.92
CA GLU A 174 33.33 7.69 -33.76
C GLU A 174 34.10 7.25 -35.02
N ASP A 175 33.68 6.15 -35.65
CA ASP A 175 34.23 5.69 -36.93
C ASP A 175 34.01 6.74 -38.04
N LYS A 176 32.80 7.32 -38.11
CA LYS A 176 32.46 8.33 -39.10
C LYS A 176 33.20 9.65 -38.89
N ASP A 177 33.37 10.08 -37.64
CA ASP A 177 34.15 11.27 -37.30
C ASP A 177 35.63 11.08 -37.70
N SER A 178 36.18 9.88 -37.48
CA SER A 178 37.54 9.54 -37.93
C SER A 178 37.69 9.59 -39.45
N GLU A 179 36.71 9.05 -40.19
CA GLU A 179 36.66 9.11 -41.66
C GLU A 179 36.58 10.56 -42.17
N ILE A 180 35.80 11.42 -41.49
CA ILE A 180 35.70 12.85 -41.82
C ILE A 180 37.05 13.55 -41.63
N GLU A 181 37.76 13.30 -40.53
CA GLU A 181 39.07 13.91 -40.28
C GLU A 181 40.11 13.46 -41.31
N GLU A 182 40.09 12.20 -41.73
CA GLU A 182 40.96 11.71 -42.81
C GLU A 182 40.67 12.42 -44.14
N LEU A 183 39.38 12.56 -44.50
CA LEU A 183 38.96 13.26 -45.72
C LEU A 183 39.33 14.74 -45.69
N LYS A 184 39.17 15.43 -44.54
CA LYS A 184 39.62 16.81 -44.37
C LYS A 184 41.12 16.95 -44.60
N GLY A 185 41.93 16.01 -44.10
CA GLY A 185 43.37 15.96 -44.36
C GLY A 185 43.69 15.88 -45.85
N LYS A 186 43.05 14.95 -46.56
CA LYS A 186 43.21 14.80 -48.02
C LYS A 186 42.81 16.06 -48.80
N ILE A 187 41.73 16.73 -48.41
CA ILE A 187 41.30 17.99 -49.03
C ILE A 187 42.38 19.07 -48.83
N SER A 188 42.88 19.25 -47.61
CA SER A 188 43.96 20.20 -47.33
C SER A 188 45.21 19.94 -48.17
N ASP A 189 45.58 18.68 -48.35
CA ASP A 189 46.75 18.32 -49.17
C ASP A 189 46.53 18.63 -50.66
N LEU A 190 45.34 18.32 -51.19
CA LEU A 190 44.96 18.66 -52.56
C LEU A 190 44.89 20.18 -52.80
N GLU A 191 44.41 20.94 -51.82
CA GLU A 191 44.40 22.41 -51.88
C GLU A 191 45.81 22.99 -51.98
N LYS A 192 46.78 22.45 -51.23
CA LYS A 192 48.20 22.84 -51.33
C LYS A 192 48.80 22.48 -52.69
N GLU A 193 48.51 21.28 -53.20
CA GLU A 193 48.96 20.87 -54.53
C GLU A 193 48.43 21.81 -55.61
N LEU A 194 47.14 22.17 -55.55
CA LEU A 194 46.52 23.10 -56.48
C LEU A 194 47.18 24.49 -56.40
N GLU A 195 47.42 25.01 -55.21
CA GLU A 195 48.06 26.31 -55.04
C GLU A 195 49.50 26.33 -55.56
N SER A 196 50.24 25.21 -55.45
CA SER A 196 51.56 25.07 -56.06
C SER A 196 51.52 25.11 -57.60
N HIS A 197 50.49 24.55 -58.23
CA HIS A 197 50.34 24.53 -59.69
C HIS A 197 49.98 25.91 -60.24
N VAL A 198 49.23 26.71 -59.48
CA VAL A 198 48.82 28.06 -59.89
C VAL A 198 49.93 29.10 -59.75
N LYS A 199 50.97 28.84 -58.93
CA LYS A 199 52.09 29.77 -58.66
C LYS A 199 53.27 29.67 -59.64
N GLY A 200 53.21 28.85 -60.70
CA GLY A 200 54.20 28.91 -61.77
C GLY A 200 54.04 30.19 -62.60
N GLU A 201 55.06 31.05 -62.67
CA GLU A 201 55.09 32.20 -63.60
C GLU A 201 54.91 31.72 -65.04
N PRO A 202 54.16 32.44 -65.90
CA PRO A 202 54.04 32.05 -67.30
C PRO A 202 55.40 32.19 -67.99
N GLU A 203 55.98 31.07 -68.45
CA GLU A 203 57.23 31.07 -69.20
C GLU A 203 57.11 32.00 -70.42
N THR A 204 57.95 33.04 -70.45
CA THR A 204 58.07 33.95 -71.59
C THR A 204 58.66 33.18 -72.77
N ALA A 205 57.90 33.03 -73.85
CA ALA A 205 58.32 32.32 -75.05
C ALA A 205 59.28 33.14 -75.93
N GLY A 206 59.32 34.45 -75.75
CA GLY A 206 60.18 35.38 -76.47
C GLY A 206 59.57 36.78 -76.47
N THR A 207 59.94 37.59 -77.46
CA THR A 207 59.46 38.97 -77.56
C THR A 207 58.80 39.27 -78.90
N ILE A 208 57.81 40.15 -78.90
CA ILE A 208 57.15 40.68 -80.11
C ILE A 208 57.26 42.20 -80.07
N VAL A 209 57.71 42.79 -81.17
CA VAL A 209 57.87 44.24 -81.31
C VAL A 209 56.70 44.82 -82.10
N TRP A 210 56.07 45.87 -81.57
CA TRP A 210 55.14 46.69 -82.34
C TRP A 210 55.93 47.75 -83.10
N ASP A 211 56.32 47.41 -84.33
CA ASP A 211 57.33 48.13 -85.13
C ASP A 211 56.75 49.32 -85.90
N SER A 212 55.44 49.28 -86.20
CA SER A 212 54.71 50.40 -86.82
C SER A 212 53.25 50.44 -86.37
N PRO A 213 52.49 51.53 -86.62
CA PRO A 213 51.07 51.61 -86.28
C PRO A 213 50.21 50.47 -86.83
N THR A 214 50.73 49.75 -87.83
CA THR A 214 50.02 48.67 -88.51
C THR A 214 50.77 47.35 -88.49
N SER A 215 51.90 47.18 -87.79
CA SER A 215 52.69 45.93 -87.92
C SER A 215 53.35 45.44 -86.65
N PHE A 216 53.31 44.13 -86.43
CA PHE A 216 54.04 43.45 -85.37
C PHE A 216 55.14 42.57 -85.98
N LYS A 217 56.31 42.53 -85.33
CA LYS A 217 57.47 41.77 -85.76
C LYS A 217 58.00 40.85 -84.67
N SER A 218 58.26 39.59 -85.00
CA SER A 218 58.84 38.64 -84.06
C SER A 218 59.37 37.38 -84.76
N ASP A 219 60.49 36.86 -84.28
CA ASP A 219 61.01 35.54 -84.69
C ASP A 219 60.08 34.38 -84.27
N LEU A 220 59.11 34.64 -83.39
CA LEU A 220 58.05 33.71 -83.03
C LEU A 220 57.00 33.56 -84.13
N PHE A 221 56.96 34.45 -85.13
CA PHE A 221 56.02 34.39 -86.25
C PHE A 221 56.52 33.48 -87.38
N THR A 222 56.56 32.18 -87.12
CA THR A 222 57.09 31.17 -88.05
C THR A 222 56.10 30.71 -89.14
N GLU A 223 54.81 30.99 -88.98
CA GLU A 223 53.76 30.48 -89.87
C GLU A 223 53.29 31.56 -90.85
N LYS A 224 52.72 31.17 -92.00
CA LYS A 224 52.35 32.14 -93.05
C LYS A 224 51.12 32.99 -92.71
N ARG A 225 50.25 32.48 -91.82
CA ARG A 225 48.96 33.09 -91.51
C ARG A 225 48.60 32.90 -90.04
N TYR A 226 48.01 33.94 -89.47
CA TYR A 226 47.58 33.97 -88.08
C TYR A 226 46.13 34.45 -87.96
N ALA A 227 45.38 33.83 -87.06
CA ALA A 227 44.19 34.39 -86.47
C ALA A 227 44.62 35.35 -85.35
N VAL A 228 44.31 36.62 -85.51
CA VAL A 228 44.63 37.67 -84.54
C VAL A 228 43.37 38.12 -83.83
N LYS A 229 43.39 38.11 -82.50
CA LYS A 229 42.26 38.57 -81.67
C LYS A 229 42.75 39.53 -80.60
N LEU A 230 42.18 40.73 -80.59
CA LEU A 230 42.35 41.68 -79.51
C LEU A 230 41.28 41.41 -78.43
N ALA A 231 41.70 41.35 -77.16
CA ALA A 231 40.77 41.23 -76.06
C ALA A 231 39.81 42.42 -76.05
N ARG A 232 38.55 42.19 -75.65
CA ARG A 232 37.57 43.28 -75.54
C ARG A 232 38.00 44.37 -74.55
N SER A 233 38.79 44.00 -73.53
CA SER A 233 39.39 44.94 -72.58
C SER A 233 40.54 45.78 -73.19
N GLY A 234 41.10 45.35 -74.33
CA GLY A 234 42.29 45.94 -74.92
C GLY A 234 43.59 45.56 -74.21
N GLU A 235 43.54 44.71 -73.18
CA GLU A 235 44.69 44.40 -72.31
C GLU A 235 45.68 43.40 -72.95
N TYR A 236 45.23 42.60 -73.91
CA TYR A 236 46.10 41.64 -74.59
C TYR A 236 45.64 41.37 -76.02
N ILE A 237 46.57 40.93 -76.85
CA ILE A 237 46.30 40.42 -78.19
C ILE A 237 46.90 39.02 -78.33
N THR A 238 46.18 38.16 -79.04
CA THR A 238 46.61 36.78 -79.29
C THR A 238 46.87 36.55 -80.76
N PHE A 239 47.96 35.84 -81.07
CA PHE A 239 48.31 35.37 -82.40
C PHE A 239 48.30 33.84 -82.41
N THR A 240 47.34 33.24 -83.11
CA THR A 240 47.24 31.78 -83.25
C THR A 240 47.50 31.42 -84.72
N PRO A 241 48.48 30.54 -85.04
CA PRO A 241 48.65 30.02 -86.40
C PRO A 241 47.35 29.43 -86.93
N ASP A 242 46.91 29.92 -88.09
CA ASP A 242 45.66 29.50 -88.71
C ASP A 242 45.77 29.62 -90.23
N ILE A 243 45.57 28.51 -90.94
CA ILE A 243 45.60 28.48 -92.42
C ILE A 243 44.49 29.34 -93.05
N GLU A 244 43.40 29.60 -92.32
CA GLU A 244 42.31 30.49 -92.71
C GLU A 244 42.48 31.91 -92.14
N GLY A 245 43.57 32.14 -91.40
CA GLY A 245 43.90 33.41 -90.77
C GLY A 245 43.96 34.56 -91.79
N LYS A 246 43.31 35.67 -91.43
CA LYS A 246 43.27 36.89 -92.26
C LYS A 246 44.56 37.69 -92.19
N ALA A 247 45.32 37.56 -91.09
CA ALA A 247 46.60 38.22 -90.94
C ALA A 247 47.68 37.41 -91.64
N VAL A 248 48.35 38.02 -92.60
CA VAL A 248 49.42 37.39 -93.38
C VAL A 248 50.75 37.76 -92.73
N CYS A 249 51.59 36.76 -92.48
CA CYS A 249 52.95 36.96 -92.01
C CYS A 249 53.92 36.87 -93.22
N ILE A 250 54.74 37.90 -93.41
CA ILE A 250 55.80 37.94 -94.41
C ILE A 250 57.07 38.40 -93.70
N ASP A 251 58.16 37.63 -93.84
CA ASP A 251 59.46 37.94 -93.23
C ASP A 251 59.37 38.26 -91.72
N ASN A 252 58.64 37.42 -90.97
CA ASN A 252 58.41 37.56 -89.52
C ASN A 252 57.64 38.83 -89.12
N VAL A 253 56.91 39.45 -90.05
CA VAL A 253 56.09 40.65 -89.83
C VAL A 253 54.63 40.35 -90.17
N ILE A 254 53.73 40.68 -89.25
CA ILE A 254 52.28 40.61 -89.45
C ILE A 254 51.73 42.02 -89.57
N ASP A 255 51.13 42.33 -90.74
CA ASP A 255 50.44 43.59 -90.98
C ASP A 255 48.96 43.53 -90.58
N LEU A 256 48.55 44.48 -89.74
CA LEU A 256 47.21 44.71 -89.21
C LEU A 256 46.80 46.18 -89.44
N PRO A 257 46.26 46.53 -90.62
CA PRO A 257 46.05 47.92 -91.04
C PRO A 257 45.18 48.79 -90.13
N ALA A 258 44.34 48.18 -89.29
CA ALA A 258 43.42 48.89 -88.39
C ALA A 258 43.83 48.82 -86.91
N ILE A 259 44.94 48.18 -86.54
CA ILE A 259 45.26 47.96 -85.12
C ILE A 259 45.53 49.27 -84.36
N GLY A 260 46.19 50.23 -85.01
CA GLY A 260 46.43 51.56 -84.46
C GLY A 260 45.17 52.40 -84.21
N ASP A 261 44.01 52.00 -84.77
CA ASP A 261 42.73 52.64 -84.46
C ASP A 261 42.14 52.14 -83.13
N TYR A 262 42.53 50.95 -82.67
CA TYR A 262 42.04 50.32 -81.45
C TYR A 262 42.99 50.46 -80.26
N LEU A 263 44.28 50.66 -80.53
CA LEU A 263 45.33 50.77 -79.53
C LEU A 263 46.21 51.98 -79.84
N ASN A 264 46.61 52.73 -78.81
CA ASN A 264 47.53 53.85 -78.98
C ASN A 264 48.91 53.30 -79.37
N TYR A 265 49.34 53.57 -80.59
CA TYR A 265 50.65 53.12 -81.06
C TYR A 265 51.78 53.78 -80.26
N GLU A 266 52.56 52.93 -79.60
CA GLU A 266 53.87 53.25 -79.06
C GLU A 266 54.83 52.13 -79.43
N SER A 267 55.95 52.47 -80.05
CA SER A 267 56.97 51.48 -80.38
C SER A 267 57.53 50.86 -79.10
N ARG A 268 57.16 49.60 -78.85
CA ARG A 268 57.47 48.86 -77.64
C ARG A 268 57.66 47.38 -77.95
N THR A 269 58.47 46.73 -77.13
CA THR A 269 58.71 45.29 -77.14
C THR A 269 57.90 44.65 -76.03
N PHE A 270 57.12 43.62 -76.37
CA PHE A 270 56.27 42.88 -75.45
C PHE A 270 56.85 41.49 -75.22
N GLU A 271 56.83 41.02 -73.98
CA GLU A 271 57.06 39.61 -73.67
C GLU A 271 55.85 38.80 -74.11
N ALA A 272 56.09 37.80 -74.96
CA ALA A 272 55.06 36.91 -75.43
C ALA A 272 55.04 35.65 -74.57
N GLN A 273 53.85 35.29 -74.12
CA GLN A 273 53.58 34.01 -73.47
C GLN A 273 53.07 33.02 -74.51
N LEU A 274 53.49 31.77 -74.41
CA LEU A 274 53.01 30.70 -75.28
C LEU A 274 51.99 29.84 -74.53
N ASN A 275 50.75 29.83 -75.01
CA ASN A 275 49.71 28.92 -74.55
C ASN A 275 49.34 27.97 -75.68
N GLY A 276 49.92 26.76 -75.67
CA GLY A 276 49.82 25.81 -76.77
C GLY A 276 50.54 26.34 -78.02
N LYS A 277 49.80 26.68 -79.07
CA LYS A 277 50.33 27.34 -80.29
C LYS A 277 50.02 28.85 -80.34
N THR A 278 49.34 29.38 -79.34
CA THR A 278 48.90 30.77 -79.32
C THR A 278 49.93 31.62 -78.59
N LEU A 279 50.41 32.65 -79.26
CA LEU A 279 51.22 33.71 -78.66
C LEU A 279 50.28 34.75 -78.05
N ILE A 280 50.55 35.16 -76.82
CA ILE A 280 49.78 36.16 -76.10
C ILE A 280 50.75 37.25 -75.66
N ILE A 281 50.46 38.51 -76.01
CA ILE A 281 51.16 39.66 -75.47
C ILE A 281 50.17 40.55 -74.74
N PHE A 282 50.61 41.14 -73.63
CA PHE A 282 49.83 42.02 -72.79
C PHE A 282 50.35 43.46 -72.97
N PHE A 283 49.43 44.43 -73.10
CA PHE A 283 49.72 45.85 -73.35
C PHE A 283 49.93 46.66 -72.07
#